data_AF-A0A7C9RFG3-F1
#
_entry.id   AF-A0A7C9RFG3-F1
#
_cell.length_a   1.000
_cell.length_b   1.000
_cell.length_c   1.000
_cell.angle_alpha   90.00
_cell.angle_beta   90.00
_cell.angle_gamma   90.00
#
_symmetry.space_group_name_H-M   'P 1'
#
loop_
_entity.id
_entity.type
_entity.pdbx_description
1 polymer ?
#
loop_
_entity_poly.entity_id
_entity_poly.type
_entity_poly.pdbx_seq_one_letter_code
_entity_poly.pdbx_strand_id
1 'polypeptide(L)'
;MLREKTVFIVGAGASREFNLPVGTQLAQMISQKLNINFDNWGEGKATGDHDLFDAVRQHANGDAESFQQSGWLIRDGIVLANSIDDFLDSHRHDEKVVLMGKMAIAKCIIEAERSSTLYFTIKNRDTIDFASCADTWLVKLMRILVRGVAYKDRAKVFDNSAFIIFNYDRCVEHFFIHALSRYFNIQAEEAND
;
A
#
# COMPACT_ATOMS: atom_id res chain seq x y z
N MET A 1 -8.20 -21.55 -16.06
CA MET A 1 -9.00 -21.66 -14.84
C MET A 1 -8.38 -22.64 -13.87
N LEU A 2 -8.45 -22.35 -12.56
CA LEU A 2 -8.09 -23.30 -11.51
C LEU A 2 -9.11 -24.44 -11.47
N ARG A 3 -8.62 -25.68 -11.32
CA ARG A 3 -9.48 -26.87 -11.27
C ARG A 3 -10.01 -27.13 -9.87
N GLU A 4 -9.16 -26.92 -8.88
CA GLU A 4 -9.44 -27.14 -7.47
C GLU A 4 -9.66 -25.81 -6.75
N LYS A 5 -10.49 -25.82 -5.71
CA LYS A 5 -10.68 -24.66 -4.83
C LYS A 5 -9.36 -24.32 -4.16
N THR A 6 -8.85 -23.12 -4.43
CA THR A 6 -7.53 -22.66 -3.99
C THR A 6 -7.67 -21.37 -3.18
N VAL A 7 -7.02 -21.30 -2.02
CA VAL A 7 -6.94 -20.08 -1.23
C VAL A 7 -5.53 -19.52 -1.32
N PHE A 8 -5.40 -18.25 -1.73
CA PHE A 8 -4.16 -17.51 -1.78
C PHE A 8 -4.02 -16.67 -0.51
N ILE A 9 -2.96 -16.89 0.25
CA ILE A 9 -2.60 -16.07 1.40
C ILE A 9 -1.43 -15.16 0.96
N VAL A 10 -1.68 -13.86 0.90
CA VAL A 10 -0.78 -12.88 0.30
C VAL A 10 -0.23 -11.95 1.39
N GLY A 11 1.10 -11.84 1.46
CA GLY A 11 1.81 -10.91 2.35
C GLY A 11 2.63 -9.88 1.57
N ALA A 12 3.30 -8.96 2.29
CA ALA A 12 3.87 -7.74 1.71
C ALA A 12 4.96 -8.02 0.65
N GLY A 13 5.62 -9.18 0.72
CA GLY A 13 6.58 -9.61 -0.30
C GLY A 13 5.99 -9.73 -1.70
N ALA A 14 4.68 -9.98 -1.82
CA ALA A 14 4.00 -10.10 -3.11
C ALA A 14 3.88 -8.77 -3.86
N SER A 15 3.89 -7.63 -3.15
CA SER A 15 3.78 -6.30 -3.76
C SER A 15 5.15 -5.72 -4.15
N ARG A 16 6.25 -6.37 -3.74
CA ARG A 16 7.62 -5.89 -3.98
C ARG A 16 7.99 -5.81 -5.46
N GLU A 17 7.43 -6.69 -6.29
CA GLU A 17 7.61 -6.70 -7.75
C GLU A 17 7.01 -5.44 -8.42
N PHE A 18 6.10 -4.75 -7.74
CA PHE A 18 5.47 -3.49 -8.20
C PHE A 18 6.09 -2.25 -7.57
N ASN A 19 7.27 -2.38 -6.93
CA ASN A 19 7.99 -1.33 -6.19
C ASN A 19 7.33 -0.86 -4.89
N LEU A 20 6.45 -1.66 -4.29
CA LEU A 20 5.95 -1.36 -2.95
C LEU A 20 6.91 -1.82 -1.86
N PRO A 21 6.93 -1.13 -0.70
CA PRO A 21 7.82 -1.47 0.39
C PRO A 21 7.39 -2.77 1.09
N VAL A 22 8.36 -3.62 1.41
CA VAL A 22 8.15 -4.73 2.36
C VAL A 22 8.24 -4.22 3.80
N GLY A 23 7.84 -5.03 4.79
CA GLY A 23 7.70 -4.59 6.19
C GLY A 23 8.91 -3.82 6.77
N THR A 24 10.14 -4.31 6.55
CA THR A 24 11.36 -3.63 7.03
C THR A 24 11.63 -2.30 6.30
N GLN A 25 11.34 -2.24 5.00
CA GLN A 25 11.45 -1.01 4.21
C GLN A 25 10.39 0.01 4.62
N LEU A 26 9.16 -0.44 4.86
CA LEU A 26 8.08 0.41 5.36
C LEU A 26 8.44 0.99 6.73
N ALA A 27 8.99 0.19 7.64
CA ALA A 27 9.44 0.66 8.94
C ALA A 27 10.52 1.76 8.82
N GLN A 28 11.49 1.58 7.91
CA GLN A 28 12.51 2.59 7.63
C GLN A 28 11.92 3.87 7.03
N MET A 29 10.99 3.76 6.07
CA MET A 29 10.30 4.92 5.48
C MET A 29 9.52 5.70 6.54
N ILE A 30 8.77 5.00 7.40
CA ILE A 30 8.04 5.61 8.52
C ILE A 30 9.01 6.32 9.47
N SER A 31 10.09 5.66 9.88
CA SER A 31 11.11 6.26 10.77
C SER A 31 11.68 7.55 10.17
N GLN A 32 12.04 7.55 8.89
CA GLN A 32 12.56 8.73 8.19
C GLN A 32 11.52 9.86 8.12
N LYS A 33 10.27 9.55 7.79
CA LYS A 33 9.19 10.56 7.74
C LYS A 33 8.89 11.16 9.11
N LEU A 34 8.94 10.35 10.16
CA LEU A 34 8.66 10.79 11.53
C LEU A 34 9.86 11.41 12.24
N ASN A 35 11.01 11.53 11.57
CA ASN A 35 12.15 12.31 12.04
C ASN A 35 11.90 13.82 11.87
N ILE A 36 10.82 14.34 12.45
CA ILE A 36 10.40 15.73 12.37
C ILE A 36 11.31 16.59 13.24
N ASN A 37 12.10 17.47 12.62
CA ASN A 37 12.85 18.52 13.30
C ASN A 37 12.65 19.84 12.57
N PHE A 38 12.36 20.90 13.32
CA PHE A 38 12.23 22.25 12.80
C PHE A 38 13.57 22.97 12.95
N ASP A 39 14.01 23.64 11.89
CA ASP A 39 15.13 24.57 11.99
C ASP A 39 14.63 25.83 12.69
N ASN A 40 14.87 25.89 14.00
CA ASN A 40 14.37 26.99 14.81
C ASN A 40 15.23 28.27 14.63
N TRP A 41 16.48 28.17 14.14
CA TRP A 41 17.50 29.24 14.25
C TRP A 41 18.39 29.42 12.99
N GLY A 42 18.14 28.74 11.87
CA GLY A 42 18.83 29.00 10.59
C GLY A 42 20.13 28.23 10.38
N GLU A 43 20.52 27.37 11.32
CA GLU A 43 21.77 26.59 11.27
C GLU A 43 21.53 25.09 11.05
N GLY A 44 20.27 24.61 11.14
CA GLY A 44 19.89 23.22 10.93
C GLY A 44 19.14 22.99 9.61
N LYS A 45 19.19 21.76 9.08
CA LYS A 45 18.29 21.36 7.99
C LYS A 45 17.02 20.79 8.61
N ALA A 46 15.86 21.36 8.30
CA ALA A 46 14.57 20.77 8.66
C ALA A 46 14.49 19.32 8.12
N THR A 47 13.99 18.39 8.94
CA THR A 47 13.95 16.96 8.60
C THR A 47 12.56 16.37 8.78
N GLY A 48 12.33 15.24 8.12
CA GLY A 48 11.07 14.50 8.18
C GLY A 48 10.03 15.03 7.20
N ASP A 49 8.79 14.55 7.35
CA ASP A 49 7.66 14.87 6.48
C ASP A 49 6.78 15.94 7.11
N HIS A 50 7.07 17.21 6.79
CA HIS A 50 6.33 18.35 7.35
C HIS A 50 4.88 18.40 6.88
N ASP A 51 4.58 17.95 5.66
CA ASP A 51 3.20 17.88 5.16
C ASP A 51 2.35 16.90 5.98
N LEU A 52 2.91 15.72 6.30
CA LEU A 52 2.27 14.77 7.20
C LEU A 52 2.07 15.38 8.59
N PHE A 53 3.11 16.00 9.13
CA PHE A 53 3.04 16.58 10.47
C PHE A 53 2.00 17.71 10.56
N ASP A 54 1.95 18.59 9.57
CA ASP A 54 0.97 19.67 9.51
C ASP A 54 -0.46 19.15 9.36
N ALA A 55 -0.67 18.07 8.59
CA ALA A 55 -1.97 17.42 8.48
C ALA A 55 -2.45 16.87 9.84
N VAL A 56 -1.56 16.26 10.62
CA VAL A 56 -1.89 15.78 11.97
C VAL A 56 -2.12 16.95 12.93
N ARG A 57 -1.27 17.98 12.88
CA ARG A 57 -1.37 19.17 13.72
C ARG A 57 -2.70 19.90 13.54
N GLN A 58 -3.20 19.99 12.31
CA GLN A 58 -4.51 20.59 12.00
C GLN A 58 -5.66 19.80 12.65
N HIS A 59 -5.53 18.49 12.77
CA HIS A 59 -6.52 17.64 13.45
C HIS A 59 -6.40 17.73 14.99
N ALA A 60 -5.20 18.01 15.49
CA ALA A 60 -4.84 17.96 16.91
C ALA A 60 -5.08 19.26 17.71
N ASN A 61 -5.81 20.24 17.17
CA ASN A 61 -6.07 21.54 17.82
C ASN A 61 -4.81 22.26 18.36
N GLY A 62 -3.64 22.06 17.73
CA GLY A 62 -2.41 22.77 18.07
C GLY A 62 -1.48 22.10 19.09
N ASP A 63 -1.75 20.87 19.56
CA ASP A 63 -0.85 20.07 20.42
C ASP A 63 0.37 19.51 19.66
N ALA A 64 1.09 20.36 18.94
CA ALA A 64 2.15 19.96 18.02
C ALA A 64 3.31 19.23 18.72
N GLU A 65 3.68 19.69 19.92
CA GLU A 65 4.81 19.12 20.68
C GLU A 65 4.58 17.66 21.06
N SER A 66 3.39 17.32 21.58
CA SER A 66 3.08 15.92 21.94
C SER A 66 3.08 15.01 20.72
N PHE A 67 2.59 15.49 19.58
CA PHE A 67 2.59 14.72 18.32
C PHE A 67 4.00 14.54 17.77
N GLN A 68 4.87 15.53 17.93
CA GLN A 68 6.29 15.41 17.57
C GLN A 68 6.99 14.36 18.43
N GLN A 69 6.77 14.39 19.75
CA GLN A 69 7.30 13.38 20.69
C GLN A 69 6.78 11.97 20.35
N SER A 70 5.49 11.83 20.01
CA SER A 70 4.90 10.57 19.57
C SER A 70 5.53 10.08 18.27
N GLY A 71 5.81 10.98 17.32
CA GLY A 71 6.53 10.68 16.09
C GLY A 71 7.94 10.16 16.36
N TRP A 72 8.68 10.78 17.29
CA TRP A 72 10.02 10.33 17.69
C TRP A 72 10.01 8.99 18.39
N LEU A 73 9.01 8.71 19.24
CA LEU A 73 8.85 7.40 19.86
C LEU A 73 8.71 6.30 18.80
N ILE A 74 7.91 6.53 17.76
CA ILE A 74 7.78 5.59 16.63
C ILE A 74 9.10 5.53 15.85
N ARG A 75 9.71 6.67 15.50
CA ARG A 75 10.97 6.74 14.75
C ARG A 75 12.05 5.85 15.35
N ASP A 76 12.21 5.93 16.67
CA ASP A 76 13.28 5.26 17.40
C ASP A 76 12.95 3.80 17.70
N GLY A 77 11.68 3.48 17.94
CA GLY A 77 11.25 2.15 18.37
C GLY A 77 10.80 1.20 17.25
N ILE A 78 10.36 1.71 16.10
CA ILE A 78 9.72 0.87 15.06
C ILE A 78 10.63 -0.22 14.50
N VAL A 79 11.94 0.03 14.45
CA VAL A 79 12.94 -0.94 13.95
C VAL A 79 13.17 -2.13 14.90
N LEU A 80 12.68 -2.02 16.14
CA LEU A 80 12.79 -3.06 17.16
C LEU A 80 11.56 -3.98 17.20
N ALA A 81 10.48 -3.63 16.50
CA ALA A 81 9.24 -4.41 16.46
C ALA A 81 9.19 -5.37 15.26
N ASN A 82 8.34 -6.40 15.34
CA ASN A 82 8.17 -7.35 14.23
C ASN A 82 7.47 -6.70 13.02
N SER A 83 6.60 -5.73 13.28
CA SER A 83 5.90 -4.92 12.28
C SER A 83 5.48 -3.59 12.90
N ILE A 84 5.01 -2.65 12.05
CA ILE A 84 4.41 -1.42 12.56
C ILE A 84 3.13 -1.70 13.36
N ASP A 85 2.32 -2.70 12.98
CA ASP A 85 1.12 -3.07 13.75
C ASP A 85 1.47 -3.58 15.15
N ASP A 86 2.52 -4.40 15.27
CA ASP A 86 3.03 -4.90 16.55
C ASP A 86 3.49 -3.76 17.47
N PHE A 87 4.19 -2.77 16.87
CA PHE A 87 4.58 -1.55 17.59
C PHE A 87 3.37 -0.75 18.06
N LEU A 88 2.37 -0.55 17.20
CA LEU A 88 1.17 0.23 17.52
C LEU A 88 0.26 -0.47 18.53
N ASP A 89 0.16 -1.81 18.49
CA ASP A 89 -0.60 -2.56 19.50
C ASP A 89 0.04 -2.44 20.89
N SER A 90 1.38 -2.48 20.96
CA SER A 90 2.13 -2.26 22.20
C SER A 90 1.88 -0.88 22.81
N HIS A 91 1.52 0.12 21.98
CA HIS A 91 1.22 1.49 22.39
C HIS A 91 -0.26 1.86 22.22
N ARG A 92 -1.18 0.88 22.15
CA ARG A 92 -2.60 1.09 21.78
C ARG A 92 -3.37 2.08 22.66
N HIS A 93 -2.89 2.33 23.88
CA HIS A 93 -3.51 3.27 24.83
C HIS A 93 -3.01 4.72 24.65
N ASP A 94 -1.98 4.94 23.83
CA ASP A 94 -1.52 6.26 23.42
C ASP A 94 -2.14 6.62 22.06
N GLU A 95 -3.24 7.36 22.09
CA GLU A 95 -3.98 7.77 20.90
C GLU A 95 -3.12 8.58 19.91
N LYS A 96 -2.12 9.32 20.41
CA LYS A 96 -1.25 10.16 19.57
C LYS A 96 -0.25 9.30 18.81
N VAL A 97 0.33 8.31 19.47
CA VAL A 97 1.20 7.30 18.82
C VAL A 97 0.42 6.51 17.77
N VAL A 98 -0.79 6.05 18.11
CA VAL A 98 -1.64 5.31 17.17
C VAL A 98 -2.01 6.17 15.96
N LEU A 99 -2.40 7.43 16.16
CA LEU A 99 -2.72 8.34 15.08
C LEU A 99 -1.50 8.64 14.19
N MET A 100 -0.37 9.00 14.78
CA MET A 100 0.88 9.28 14.03
C MET A 100 1.32 8.07 13.20
N GLY A 101 1.29 6.87 13.79
CA GLY A 101 1.68 5.66 13.09
C GLY A 101 0.76 5.35 11.91
N LYS A 102 -0.56 5.42 12.10
CA LYS A 102 -1.54 5.23 11.01
C LYS A 102 -1.37 6.24 9.88
N MET A 103 -1.13 7.51 10.23
CA MET A 103 -0.88 8.57 9.24
C MET A 103 0.42 8.33 8.48
N ALA A 104 1.47 7.87 9.16
CA ALA A 104 2.74 7.53 8.53
C ALA A 104 2.63 6.32 7.58
N ILE A 105 1.90 5.26 7.98
CA ILE A 105 1.59 4.13 7.10
C ILE A 105 0.86 4.64 5.85
N ALA A 106 -0.24 5.37 6.03
CA ALA A 106 -1.05 5.86 4.92
C ALA A 106 -0.22 6.71 3.95
N LYS A 107 0.60 7.65 4.47
CA LYS A 107 1.48 8.49 3.65
C LYS A 107 2.51 7.68 2.87
N CYS A 108 3.17 6.71 3.52
CA CYS A 108 4.13 5.83 2.85
C CYS A 108 3.47 5.00 1.74
N ILE A 109 2.30 4.43 2.01
CA ILE A 109 1.60 3.57 1.05
C ILE A 109 1.08 4.39 -0.13
N ILE A 110 0.46 5.55 0.09
CA ILE A 110 -0.03 6.42 -1.01
C ILE A 110 1.12 6.85 -1.94
N GLU A 111 2.28 7.19 -1.38
CA GLU A 111 3.46 7.55 -2.18
C GLU A 111 4.06 6.35 -2.93
N ALA A 112 4.08 5.18 -2.29
CA ALA A 112 4.49 3.93 -2.93
C ALA A 112 3.54 3.54 -4.06
N GLU A 113 2.23 3.61 -3.85
CA GLU A 113 1.22 3.34 -4.88
C GLU A 113 1.38 4.28 -6.08
N ARG A 114 1.62 5.57 -5.85
CA ARG A 114 1.86 6.56 -6.91
C ARG A 114 3.13 6.29 -7.71
N SER A 115 4.14 5.68 -7.10
CA SER A 115 5.42 5.34 -7.74
C SER A 115 5.48 3.90 -8.25
N SER A 116 4.42 3.12 -8.03
CA SER A 116 4.34 1.72 -8.44
C SER A 116 4.22 1.58 -9.95
N THR A 117 4.58 0.40 -10.47
CA THR A 117 4.38 0.07 -11.89
C THR A 117 2.90 -0.11 -12.27
N LEU A 118 2.01 -0.19 -11.26
CA LEU A 118 0.57 -0.28 -11.45
C LEU A 118 -0.13 1.09 -11.49
N TYR A 119 0.62 2.17 -11.27
CA TYR A 119 0.10 3.53 -11.33
C TYR A 119 -0.23 3.96 -12.76
N PHE A 120 -1.37 4.62 -12.93
CA PHE A 120 -1.73 5.34 -14.16
C PHE A 120 -2.66 6.52 -13.83
N THR A 121 -2.84 7.44 -14.77
CA THR A 121 -3.68 8.63 -14.58
C THR A 121 -4.90 8.62 -15.50
N ILE A 122 -6.10 8.75 -14.90
CA ILE A 122 -7.38 8.80 -15.63
C ILE A 122 -7.44 9.98 -16.62
N LYS A 123 -6.81 11.12 -16.28
CA LYS A 123 -6.82 12.34 -17.12
C LYS A 123 -6.30 12.12 -18.55
N ASN A 124 -5.37 11.19 -18.73
CA ASN A 124 -4.77 10.89 -20.02
C ASN A 124 -5.45 9.71 -20.74
N ARG A 125 -6.49 9.11 -20.14
CA ARG A 125 -7.03 7.79 -20.53
C ARG A 125 -5.96 6.70 -20.58
N ASP A 126 -4.91 6.88 -19.78
CA ASP A 126 -3.87 5.87 -19.60
C ASP A 126 -4.48 4.66 -18.88
N THR A 127 -3.90 3.49 -19.12
CA THR A 127 -4.16 2.29 -18.33
C THR A 127 -2.84 1.78 -17.79
N ILE A 128 -2.90 0.77 -16.92
CA ILE A 128 -1.69 0.03 -16.52
C ILE A 128 -0.91 -0.41 -17.77
N ASP A 129 0.39 -0.12 -17.77
CA ASP A 129 1.32 -0.69 -18.75
C ASP A 129 1.66 -2.13 -18.34
N PHE A 130 0.84 -3.08 -18.81
CA PHE A 130 1.05 -4.50 -18.54
C PHE A 130 2.37 -5.05 -19.11
N ALA A 131 3.01 -4.37 -20.06
CA ALA A 131 4.32 -4.81 -20.56
C ALA A 131 5.40 -4.63 -19.49
N SER A 132 5.38 -3.52 -18.74
CA SER A 132 6.28 -3.29 -17.61
C SER A 132 6.12 -4.31 -16.46
N CYS A 133 4.96 -4.97 -16.38
CA CYS A 133 4.62 -5.93 -15.34
C CYS A 133 4.63 -7.39 -15.82
N ALA A 134 5.06 -7.66 -17.06
CA ALA A 134 4.83 -8.94 -17.74
C ALA A 134 5.39 -10.18 -17.01
N ASP A 135 6.44 -9.99 -16.21
CA ASP A 135 7.13 -11.05 -15.47
C ASP A 135 6.66 -11.22 -14.01
N THR A 136 5.69 -10.42 -13.58
CA THR A 136 5.17 -10.44 -12.20
C THR A 136 4.29 -11.65 -11.91
N TRP A 137 4.16 -12.02 -10.64
CA TRP A 137 3.33 -13.15 -10.21
C TRP A 137 1.85 -12.96 -10.54
N LEU A 138 1.33 -11.74 -10.47
CA LEU A 138 -0.06 -11.44 -10.83
C LEU A 138 -0.34 -11.67 -12.31
N VAL A 139 0.58 -11.29 -13.21
CA VAL A 139 0.44 -11.60 -14.65
C VAL A 139 0.48 -13.11 -14.89
N LYS A 140 1.37 -13.83 -14.22
CA LYS A 140 1.43 -15.30 -14.32
C LYS A 140 0.14 -15.95 -13.81
N LEU A 141 -0.40 -15.47 -12.69
CA LEU A 141 -1.66 -15.96 -12.12
C LEU A 141 -2.84 -15.65 -13.05
N MET A 142 -2.94 -14.44 -13.59
CA MET A 142 -3.96 -14.06 -14.56
C MET A 142 -3.99 -15.02 -15.76
N ARG A 143 -2.82 -15.34 -16.33
CA ARG A 143 -2.69 -16.32 -17.43
C ARG A 143 -3.25 -17.70 -17.04
N ILE A 144 -3.04 -18.15 -15.81
CA ILE A 144 -3.59 -19.42 -15.30
C ILE A 144 -5.10 -19.32 -15.15
N LEU A 145 -5.61 -18.23 -14.58
CA LEU A 145 -7.02 -18.02 -14.29
C LEU A 145 -7.85 -17.98 -15.58
N VAL A 146 -7.46 -17.18 -16.58
CA VAL A 146 -8.21 -17.05 -17.85
C VAL A 146 -8.00 -18.19 -18.84
N ARG A 147 -7.04 -19.09 -18.61
CA ARG A 147 -6.76 -20.20 -19.53
C ARG A 147 -8.01 -21.04 -19.79
N GLY A 148 -8.43 -21.10 -21.05
CA GLY A 148 -9.59 -21.88 -21.50
C GLY A 148 -10.95 -21.28 -21.13
N VAL A 149 -10.99 -20.05 -20.62
CA VAL A 149 -12.24 -19.34 -20.29
C VAL A 149 -12.72 -18.60 -21.54
N ALA A 150 -13.91 -18.95 -22.01
CA ALA A 150 -14.57 -18.22 -23.10
C ALA A 150 -15.15 -16.88 -22.58
N TYR A 151 -15.30 -15.89 -23.46
CA TYR A 151 -15.87 -14.57 -23.10
C TYR A 151 -17.20 -14.68 -22.33
N LYS A 152 -18.09 -15.59 -22.76
CA LYS A 152 -19.39 -15.83 -22.09
C LYS A 152 -19.28 -16.33 -20.65
N ASP A 153 -18.15 -16.93 -20.28
CA ASP A 153 -17.88 -17.52 -18.96
C ASP A 153 -16.91 -16.66 -18.12
N ARG A 154 -16.60 -15.42 -18.55
CA ARG A 154 -15.64 -14.53 -17.86
C ARG A 154 -15.96 -14.24 -16.39
N ALA A 155 -17.24 -14.23 -16.02
CA ALA A 155 -17.67 -14.04 -14.62
C ALA A 155 -17.20 -15.19 -13.69
N LYS A 156 -16.82 -16.34 -14.26
CA LYS A 156 -16.39 -17.53 -13.52
C LYS A 156 -14.88 -17.62 -13.30
N VAL A 157 -14.12 -16.58 -13.69
CA VAL A 157 -12.64 -16.60 -13.66
C VAL A 157 -12.11 -16.93 -12.26
N PHE A 158 -12.81 -16.47 -11.21
CA PHE A 158 -12.40 -16.65 -9.82
C PHE A 158 -13.22 -17.68 -9.02
N ASP A 159 -14.13 -18.45 -9.64
CA ASP A 159 -15.03 -19.40 -8.93
C ASP A 159 -14.29 -20.38 -8.00
N ASN A 160 -13.04 -20.72 -8.36
CA ASN A 160 -12.18 -21.66 -7.64
C ASN A 160 -11.02 -20.99 -6.91
N SER A 161 -11.07 -19.67 -6.68
CA SER A 161 -10.05 -18.92 -5.95
C SER A 161 -10.65 -18.06 -4.85
N ALA A 162 -9.96 -17.98 -3.72
CA ALA A 162 -10.18 -16.96 -2.70
C ALA A 162 -8.85 -16.31 -2.31
N PHE A 163 -8.89 -15.04 -1.91
CA PHE A 163 -7.71 -14.29 -1.49
C PHE A 163 -7.86 -13.83 -0.04
N ILE A 164 -6.80 -14.01 0.74
CA ILE A 164 -6.63 -13.41 2.07
C ILE A 164 -5.38 -12.54 1.99
N ILE A 165 -5.56 -11.22 2.05
CA ILE A 165 -4.51 -10.23 1.81
C ILE A 165 -4.15 -9.59 3.16
N PHE A 166 -2.89 -9.73 3.56
CA PHE A 166 -2.32 -9.13 4.78
C PHE A 166 -1.46 -7.90 4.45
N ASN A 167 -1.80 -7.18 3.38
CA ASN A 167 -1.06 -6.01 2.88
C ASN A 167 -1.86 -4.73 3.12
N TYR A 168 -1.15 -3.60 3.22
CA TYR A 168 -1.79 -2.29 3.31
C TYR A 168 -2.20 -1.73 1.94
N ASP A 169 -1.61 -2.24 0.86
CA ASP A 169 -1.84 -1.79 -0.51
C ASP A 169 -2.96 -2.57 -1.21
N ARG A 170 -3.44 -2.02 -2.34
CA ARG A 170 -4.53 -2.60 -3.14
C ARG A 170 -4.05 -3.22 -4.46
N CYS A 171 -2.79 -3.66 -4.55
CA CYS A 171 -2.21 -4.10 -5.83
C CYS A 171 -2.96 -5.27 -6.47
N VAL A 172 -3.45 -6.22 -5.68
CA VAL A 172 -4.09 -7.44 -6.18
C VAL A 172 -5.41 -7.10 -6.88
N GLU A 173 -6.30 -6.41 -6.18
CA GLU A 173 -7.62 -5.99 -6.68
C GLU A 173 -7.45 -5.04 -7.87
N HIS A 174 -6.61 -4.03 -7.71
CA HIS A 174 -6.34 -3.03 -8.74
C HIS A 174 -5.81 -3.69 -10.02
N PHE A 175 -4.84 -4.60 -9.90
CA PHE A 175 -4.32 -5.33 -11.04
C PHE A 175 -5.41 -6.15 -11.75
N PHE A 176 -6.19 -6.94 -11.01
CA PHE A 176 -7.14 -7.86 -11.63
C PHE A 176 -8.29 -7.15 -12.32
N ILE A 177 -8.85 -6.10 -11.74
CA ILE A 177 -9.89 -5.27 -12.37
C ILE A 177 -9.40 -4.79 -13.73
N HIS A 178 -8.22 -4.16 -13.77
CA HIS A 178 -7.67 -3.62 -15.01
C HIS A 178 -7.23 -4.71 -16.00
N ALA A 179 -6.72 -5.84 -15.53
CA ALA A 179 -6.31 -6.94 -16.37
C ALA A 179 -7.51 -7.61 -17.05
N LEU A 180 -8.63 -7.77 -16.34
CA LEU A 180 -9.87 -8.33 -16.88
C LEU A 180 -10.53 -7.38 -17.87
N SER A 181 -10.66 -6.09 -17.53
CA SER A 181 -11.15 -5.08 -18.45
C SER A 181 -10.34 -5.08 -19.75
N ARG A 182 -9.01 -5.17 -19.66
CA ARG A 182 -8.13 -5.21 -20.83
C ARG A 182 -8.24 -6.52 -21.62
N TYR A 183 -8.30 -7.66 -20.94
CA TYR A 183 -8.26 -8.99 -21.57
C TYR A 183 -9.58 -9.35 -22.25
N PHE A 184 -10.72 -9.09 -21.60
CA PHE A 184 -12.04 -9.37 -22.13
C PHE A 184 -12.68 -8.17 -22.84
N ASN A 185 -12.07 -6.98 -22.78
CA ASN A 185 -12.63 -5.75 -23.33
C ASN A 185 -14.00 -5.39 -22.70
N ILE A 186 -14.04 -5.40 -21.37
CA ILE A 186 -15.21 -5.08 -20.54
C ILE A 186 -14.98 -3.80 -19.72
N GLN A 187 -16.05 -3.19 -19.25
CA GLN A 187 -15.96 -2.00 -18.40
C GLN A 187 -15.38 -2.35 -17.02
N ALA A 188 -14.89 -1.34 -16.28
CA ALA A 188 -14.26 -1.55 -14.99
C ALA A 188 -15.28 -2.01 -13.93
N GLU A 189 -16.52 -1.53 -14.01
CA GLU A 189 -17.62 -1.95 -13.15
C GLU A 189 -17.86 -3.45 -13.28
N GLU A 190 -17.98 -3.95 -14.51
CA GLU A 190 -18.18 -5.37 -14.78
C GLU A 190 -16.97 -6.22 -14.36
N ALA A 191 -15.75 -5.67 -14.40
CA ALA A 191 -14.56 -6.38 -13.95
C ALA A 191 -14.43 -6.42 -12.41
N ASN A 192 -15.18 -5.59 -11.69
CA ASN A 192 -15.17 -5.48 -10.24
C ASN A 192 -16.31 -6.28 -9.58
N ASP A 193 -17.36 -6.63 -10.33
CA ASP A 193 -18.50 -7.46 -9.89
C ASP A 193 -18.13 -8.95 -9.74
#